data_AF-A0A495W9C4-F1
#
_entry.id   AF-A0A495W9C4-F1
#
_cell.length_a   1.000
_cell.length_b   1.000
_cell.length_c   1.000
_cell.angle_alpha   90.00
_cell.angle_beta   90.00
_cell.angle_gamma   90.00
#
_symmetry.space_group_name_H-M   'P 1'
#
loop_
_entity.id
_entity.type
_entity.pdbx_description
1 polymer ?
#
loop_
_entity_poly.entity_id
_entity_poly.type
_entity_poly.pdbx_seq_one_letter_code
_entity_poly.pdbx_strand_id
1 'polypeptide(L)'
;MTDDQWNAQARNETPAQRNDRNYAEILQEMRVAQTGVQLLLAFLLTLAFTPRFGTLTSFQLQVYVLSLVLGATSTALLIAPAPVHRLVFHRRLKRELVRTSSRLLLAGLVLLKSALATALLLILDVVLGRWPAVWITGGLVAWFGFWWFALPLYLRSRSPRPVPDRLARDVRPRPDAQLRQHV
;
A
#
# COMPACT_ATOMS: atom_id res chain seq x y z
N MET A 1 2.45 5.73 -31.45
CA MET A 1 3.27 6.68 -30.66
C MET A 1 3.14 6.24 -29.21
N THR A 2 4.17 5.62 -28.66
CA THR A 2 4.13 5.03 -27.30
C THR A 2 4.22 6.13 -26.26
N ASP A 3 3.54 6.00 -25.11
CA ASP A 3 3.55 7.00 -24.02
C ASP A 3 4.98 7.42 -23.60
N ASP A 4 5.96 6.53 -23.79
CA ASP A 4 7.36 6.79 -23.50
C ASP A 4 8.03 7.80 -24.45
N GLN A 5 7.64 7.83 -25.73
CA GLN A 5 8.19 8.76 -26.72
C GLN A 5 7.60 10.18 -26.56
N TRP A 6 6.31 10.29 -26.22
CA TRP A 6 5.67 11.57 -25.97
C TRP A 6 6.22 12.23 -24.70
N ASN A 7 6.38 11.50 -23.60
CA ASN A 7 6.91 12.06 -22.35
C ASN A 7 8.39 12.47 -22.47
N ALA A 8 9.20 11.69 -23.21
CA ALA A 8 10.58 12.08 -23.51
C ALA A 8 10.64 13.38 -24.32
N GLN A 9 9.77 13.54 -25.34
CA GLN A 9 9.70 14.76 -26.15
C GLN A 9 9.09 15.97 -25.42
N ALA A 10 8.11 15.76 -24.52
CA ALA A 10 7.38 16.85 -23.87
C ALA A 10 8.04 17.35 -22.58
N ARG A 11 8.81 16.51 -21.86
CA ARG A 11 9.35 16.83 -20.52
C ARG A 11 10.83 16.49 -20.27
N ASN A 12 11.54 15.86 -21.21
CA ASN A 12 12.94 15.42 -21.03
C ASN A 12 13.19 14.59 -19.74
N GLU A 13 12.20 13.81 -19.28
CA GLU A 13 12.30 13.07 -18.02
C GLU A 13 12.90 11.67 -18.23
N THR A 14 13.93 11.32 -17.46
CA THR A 14 14.56 9.98 -17.52
C THR A 14 13.69 8.92 -16.83
N PRO A 15 13.78 7.63 -17.22
CA PRO A 15 13.05 6.54 -16.55
C PRO A 15 13.31 6.45 -15.03
N ALA A 16 14.48 6.89 -14.57
CA ALA A 16 14.82 6.96 -13.15
C ALA A 16 14.04 8.07 -12.44
N GLN A 17 13.96 9.28 -13.02
CA GLN A 17 13.21 10.41 -12.45
C GLN A 17 11.71 10.09 -12.34
N ARG A 18 11.13 9.40 -13.33
CA ARG A 18 9.73 8.96 -13.29
C ARG A 18 9.44 7.99 -12.12
N ASN A 19 10.34 7.03 -11.86
CA ASN A 19 10.19 6.09 -10.75
C ASN A 19 10.28 6.80 -9.39
N ASP A 20 11.20 7.76 -9.26
CA ASP A 20 11.35 8.54 -8.02
C ASP A 20 10.09 9.41 -7.77
N ARG A 21 9.48 9.98 -8.83
CA ARG A 21 8.23 10.74 -8.74
C ARG A 21 7.03 9.87 -8.36
N ASN A 22 6.83 8.74 -9.06
CA ASN A 22 5.76 7.79 -8.73
C ASN A 22 5.93 7.25 -7.31
N TYR A 23 7.16 7.03 -6.86
CA TYR A 23 7.44 6.62 -5.49
C TYR A 23 7.08 7.70 -4.47
N ALA A 24 7.39 8.97 -4.76
CA ALA A 24 6.99 10.10 -3.93
C ALA A 24 5.45 10.24 -3.82
N GLU A 25 4.73 10.02 -4.92
CA GLU A 25 3.25 9.98 -4.93
C GLU A 25 2.72 8.85 -4.03
N ILE A 26 3.25 7.63 -4.16
CA ILE A 26 2.89 6.49 -3.29
C ILE A 26 3.20 6.81 -1.81
N LEU A 27 4.33 7.44 -1.51
CA LEU A 27 4.66 7.84 -0.14
C LEU A 27 3.70 8.91 0.41
N GLN A 28 3.18 9.79 -0.44
CA GLN A 28 2.19 10.79 -0.03
C GLN A 28 0.83 10.14 0.25
N GLU A 29 0.41 9.19 -0.59
CA GLU A 29 -0.79 8.38 -0.34
C GLU A 29 -0.66 7.55 0.95
N MET A 30 0.51 6.94 1.18
CA MET A 30 0.80 6.18 2.39
C MET A 30 0.80 7.04 3.66
N ARG A 31 1.12 8.32 3.54
CA ARG A 31 1.09 9.26 4.67
C ARG A 31 -0.33 9.44 5.23
N VAL A 32 -1.36 9.29 4.40
CA VAL A 32 -2.77 9.30 4.84
C VAL A 32 -3.07 8.09 5.73
N ALA A 33 -2.55 6.91 5.39
CA ALA A 33 -2.69 5.73 6.25
C ALA A 33 -1.87 5.86 7.55
N GLN A 34 -0.70 6.50 7.47
CA GLN A 34 0.17 6.74 8.61
C GLN A 34 -0.48 7.65 9.67
N THR A 35 -1.19 8.70 9.27
CA THR A 35 -1.91 9.55 10.24
C THR A 35 -3.05 8.77 10.92
N GLY A 36 -3.73 7.90 10.17
CA GLY A 36 -4.77 7.02 10.70
C GLY A 36 -4.27 6.09 11.81
N VAL A 37 -3.11 5.44 11.62
CA VAL A 37 -2.55 4.55 12.65
C VAL A 37 -2.07 5.31 13.90
N GLN A 38 -1.52 6.51 13.72
CA GLN A 38 -1.10 7.36 14.84
C GLN A 38 -2.28 7.78 15.71
N LEU A 39 -3.37 8.21 15.08
CA LEU A 39 -4.60 8.57 15.78
C LEU A 39 -5.17 7.38 16.55
N LEU A 40 -5.22 6.19 15.92
CA LEU A 40 -5.66 4.96 16.57
C LEU A 40 -4.82 4.63 17.81
N LEU A 41 -3.49 4.62 17.68
CA LEU A 41 -2.59 4.33 18.79
C LEU A 41 -2.73 5.35 19.93
N ALA A 42 -2.88 6.63 19.61
CA ALA A 42 -3.10 7.68 20.60
C ALA A 42 -4.42 7.47 21.38
N PHE A 43 -5.49 7.08 20.68
CA PHE A 43 -6.76 6.75 21.34
C PHE A 43 -6.64 5.52 22.23
N LEU A 44 -5.99 4.45 21.75
CA LEU A 44 -5.78 3.25 22.56
C LEU A 44 -4.91 3.55 23.79
N LEU A 45 -3.87 4.35 23.64
CA LEU A 45 -3.01 4.73 24.76
C LEU A 45 -3.79 5.56 25.79
N THR A 46 -4.58 6.55 25.34
CA THR A 46 -5.46 7.33 26.20
C THR A 46 -6.43 6.43 26.97
N LEU A 47 -7.02 5.44 26.29
CA LEU A 47 -7.97 4.51 26.88
C LEU A 47 -7.39 3.74 28.07
N ALA A 48 -6.09 3.39 28.05
CA ALA A 48 -5.41 2.70 29.16
C ALA A 48 -5.36 3.52 30.46
N PHE A 49 -5.39 4.84 30.38
CA PHE A 49 -5.35 5.73 31.53
C PHE A 49 -6.74 6.18 32.00
N THR A 50 -7.81 5.73 31.33
CA THR A 50 -9.17 6.04 31.76
C THR A 50 -9.57 5.20 32.99
N PRO A 51 -10.40 5.72 33.90
CA PRO A 51 -10.90 4.95 35.05
C PRO A 51 -11.66 3.67 34.64
N ARG A 52 -12.27 3.70 33.45
CA ARG A 52 -12.99 2.56 32.85
C ARG A 52 -12.05 1.39 32.52
N PHE A 53 -10.76 1.64 32.29
CA PHE A 53 -9.82 0.59 31.88
C PHE A 53 -9.70 -0.54 32.92
N GLY A 54 -9.72 -0.18 34.21
CA GLY A 54 -9.66 -1.15 35.31
C GLY A 54 -10.90 -2.04 35.44
N THR A 55 -12.00 -1.72 34.75
CA THR A 55 -13.24 -2.51 34.77
C THR A 55 -13.46 -3.32 33.50
N LEU A 56 -12.48 -3.35 32.60
CA LEU A 56 -12.56 -4.16 31.38
C LEU A 56 -12.61 -5.64 31.70
N THR A 57 -13.44 -6.37 30.95
CA THR A 57 -13.45 -7.83 31.00
C THR A 57 -12.16 -8.40 30.40
N SER A 58 -11.81 -9.64 30.74
CA SER A 58 -10.62 -10.30 30.16
C SER A 58 -10.63 -10.34 28.63
N PHE A 59 -11.82 -10.48 28.03
CA PHE A 59 -11.99 -10.42 26.57
C PHE A 59 -11.65 -9.03 26.02
N GLN A 60 -12.21 -7.97 26.60
CA GLN A 60 -11.94 -6.59 26.18
C GLN A 60 -10.46 -6.24 26.32
N LEU A 61 -9.80 -6.70 27.41
CA LEU A 61 -8.37 -6.50 27.60
C LEU A 61 -7.54 -7.20 26.51
N GLN A 62 -7.88 -8.43 26.14
CA GLN A 62 -7.21 -9.16 25.05
C GLN A 62 -7.39 -8.46 23.69
N VAL A 63 -8.61 -8.03 23.38
CA VAL A 63 -8.91 -7.29 22.14
C VAL A 63 -8.17 -5.96 22.12
N TYR A 64 -8.09 -5.25 23.26
CA TYR A 64 -7.30 -4.04 23.41
C TYR A 64 -5.82 -4.27 23.10
N VAL A 65 -5.19 -5.25 23.76
CA VAL A 65 -3.76 -5.57 23.56
C VAL A 65 -3.49 -5.99 22.12
N LEU A 66 -4.36 -6.82 21.54
CA LEU A 66 -4.23 -7.24 20.15
C LEU A 66 -4.28 -6.04 19.20
N SER A 67 -5.24 -5.13 19.39
CA SER A 67 -5.35 -3.91 18.59
C SER A 67 -4.10 -3.03 18.70
N LEU A 68 -3.57 -2.87 19.90
CA LEU A 68 -2.37 -2.08 20.16
C LEU A 68 -1.14 -2.68 19.45
N VAL A 69 -0.94 -3.99 19.56
CA VAL A 69 0.18 -4.71 18.90
C VAL A 69 0.05 -4.64 17.38
N LEU A 70 -1.15 -4.83 16.83
CA LEU A 70 -1.41 -4.70 15.39
C LEU A 70 -1.10 -3.28 14.90
N GLY A 71 -1.55 -2.25 15.61
CA GLY A 71 -1.29 -0.85 15.27
C GLY A 71 0.20 -0.49 15.34
N ALA A 72 0.91 -0.95 16.38
CA ALA A 72 2.34 -0.72 16.53
C ALA A 72 3.14 -1.41 15.41
N THR A 73 2.81 -2.67 15.11
CA THR A 73 3.46 -3.45 14.04
C THR A 73 3.17 -2.84 12.66
N SER A 74 1.92 -2.42 12.41
CA SER A 74 1.54 -1.66 11.22
C SER A 74 2.40 -0.40 11.06
N THR A 75 2.57 0.37 12.13
CA THR A 75 3.36 1.60 12.12
C THR A 75 4.82 1.32 11.76
N ALA A 76 5.42 0.29 12.36
CA ALA A 76 6.78 -0.13 12.03
C ALA A 76 6.94 -0.50 10.55
N LEU A 77 5.99 -1.25 9.98
CA LEU A 77 6.00 -1.65 8.57
C LEU A 77 5.77 -0.48 7.61
N LEU A 78 4.91 0.48 7.97
CA LEU A 78 4.65 1.68 7.15
C LEU A 78 5.83 2.65 7.15
N ILE A 79 6.61 2.72 8.23
CA ILE A 79 7.80 3.57 8.34
C ILE A 79 9.02 2.94 7.64
N ALA A 80 9.11 1.61 7.60
CA ALA A 80 10.25 0.86 7.06
C ALA A 80 10.73 1.24 5.64
N PRO A 81 9.89 1.63 4.65
CA PRO A 81 10.34 1.92 3.28
C PRO A 81 11.23 3.15 3.16
N ALA A 82 11.04 4.15 4.04
CA ALA A 82 11.80 5.39 4.00
C ALA A 82 13.31 5.19 4.26
N PRO A 83 13.74 4.47 5.31
CA PRO A 83 15.15 4.15 5.52
C PRO A 83 15.70 3.16 4.49
N VAL A 84 14.92 2.16 4.04
CA VAL A 84 15.36 1.19 3.02
C VAL A 84 15.77 1.89 1.73
N HIS A 85 15.03 2.92 1.31
CA HIS A 85 15.39 3.74 0.17
C HIS A 85 16.68 4.56 0.40
N ARG A 86 16.80 5.24 1.56
CA ARG A 86 17.98 6.07 1.89
C ARG A 86 19.27 5.25 2.00
N LEU A 87 19.22 4.05 2.58
CA LEU A 87 20.39 3.20 2.82
C LEU A 87 20.89 2.48 1.57
N VAL A 88 19.99 2.14 0.64
CA VAL A 88 20.34 1.23 -0.48
C VAL A 88 20.49 1.95 -1.82
N PHE A 89 20.20 3.25 -1.90
CA PHE A 89 20.49 4.07 -3.09
C PHE A 89 21.97 4.01 -3.53
N HIS A 90 22.88 3.61 -2.63
CA HIS A 90 24.31 3.44 -2.91
C HIS A 90 24.68 2.08 -3.53
N ARG A 91 23.80 1.07 -3.55
CA ARG A 91 24.08 -0.26 -4.14
C ARG A 91 23.10 -0.55 -5.29
N ARG A 92 23.63 -0.96 -6.45
CA ARG A 92 22.93 -1.13 -7.76
C ARG A 92 21.80 -2.20 -7.81
N LEU A 93 21.18 -2.55 -6.69
CA LEU A 93 20.12 -3.57 -6.56
C LEU A 93 18.70 -2.96 -6.59
N LYS A 94 18.41 -2.11 -7.59
CA LYS A 94 17.18 -1.28 -7.63
C LYS A 94 15.85 -2.06 -7.78
N ARG A 95 15.84 -3.27 -8.38
CA ARG A 95 14.58 -3.98 -8.71
C ARG A 95 13.98 -4.80 -7.57
N GLU A 96 14.81 -5.43 -6.74
CA GLU A 96 14.35 -6.29 -5.65
C GLU A 96 13.88 -5.46 -4.45
N LEU A 97 14.51 -4.30 -4.24
CA LEU A 97 14.17 -3.35 -3.19
C LEU A 97 12.73 -2.82 -3.29
N VAL A 98 12.31 -2.42 -4.49
CA VAL A 98 10.97 -1.87 -4.75
C VAL A 98 9.90 -2.91 -4.45
N ARG A 99 10.15 -4.18 -4.78
CA ARG A 99 9.21 -5.28 -4.47
C ARG A 99 9.09 -5.52 -2.97
N THR A 100 10.20 -5.48 -2.24
CA THR A 100 10.19 -5.65 -0.77
C THR A 100 9.49 -4.49 -0.07
N SER A 101 9.80 -3.24 -0.46
CA SER A 101 9.13 -2.05 0.09
C SER A 101 7.62 -2.08 -0.17
N SER A 102 7.19 -2.48 -1.37
CA SER A 102 5.77 -2.61 -1.70
C SER A 102 5.07 -3.69 -0.85
N ARG A 103 5.73 -4.84 -0.61
CA ARG A 103 5.20 -5.89 0.28
C ARG A 103 5.08 -5.42 1.73
N LEU A 104 6.07 -4.69 2.24
CA LEU A 104 6.04 -4.11 3.59
C LEU A 104 4.90 -3.11 3.76
N LEU A 105 4.70 -2.22 2.76
CA LEU A 105 3.59 -1.28 2.75
C LEU A 105 2.24 -1.98 2.74
N LEU A 106 2.05 -2.97 1.86
CA LEU A 106 0.81 -3.75 1.80
C LEU A 106 0.54 -4.50 3.10
N ALA A 107 1.55 -5.15 3.67
CA ALA A 107 1.42 -5.84 4.95
C ALA A 107 1.09 -4.86 6.09
N GLY A 108 1.72 -3.68 6.12
CA GLY A 108 1.40 -2.60 7.05
C GLY A 108 -0.07 -2.17 6.94
N LEU A 109 -0.57 -1.92 5.73
CA LEU A 109 -1.98 -1.55 5.51
C LEU A 109 -2.97 -2.63 5.97
N VAL A 110 -2.65 -3.92 5.75
CA VAL A 110 -3.48 -5.02 6.23
C VAL A 110 -3.52 -5.07 7.76
N LEU A 111 -2.37 -4.86 8.41
CA LEU A 111 -2.30 -4.78 9.86
C LEU A 111 -3.07 -3.56 10.40
N LEU A 112 -2.98 -2.40 9.74
CA LEU A 112 -3.77 -1.21 10.09
C LEU A 112 -5.26 -1.50 10.05
N LYS A 113 -5.75 -2.09 8.96
CA LYS A 113 -7.16 -2.45 8.82
C LYS A 113 -7.60 -3.39 9.93
N SER A 114 -6.76 -4.37 10.27
CA SER A 114 -7.02 -5.34 11.34
C SER A 114 -7.03 -4.68 12.72
N ALA A 115 -6.11 -3.74 12.98
CA ALA A 115 -6.07 -2.95 14.21
C ALA A 115 -7.34 -2.11 14.38
N LEU A 116 -7.76 -1.39 13.33
CA LEU A 116 -8.99 -0.59 13.33
C LEU A 116 -10.23 -1.46 13.59
N ALA A 117 -10.33 -2.62 12.92
CA ALA A 117 -11.43 -3.55 13.15
C ALA A 117 -11.47 -4.06 14.61
N THR A 118 -10.30 -4.41 15.15
CA THR A 118 -10.17 -4.91 16.52
C THR A 118 -10.49 -3.81 17.55
N ALA A 119 -10.04 -2.56 17.32
CA ALA A 119 -10.39 -1.42 18.16
C ALA A 119 -11.88 -1.08 18.11
N LEU A 120 -12.49 -1.15 16.93
CA LEU A 120 -13.93 -0.92 16.77
C LEU A 120 -14.73 -1.98 17.51
N LEU A 121 -14.33 -3.26 17.41
CA LEU A 121 -14.93 -4.34 18.16
C LEU A 121 -14.87 -4.06 19.67
N LEU A 122 -13.72 -3.63 20.18
CA LEU A 122 -13.54 -3.27 21.59
C LEU A 122 -14.52 -2.19 22.02
N ILE A 123 -14.57 -1.07 21.28
CA ILE A 123 -15.40 0.08 21.64
C ILE A 123 -16.88 -0.31 21.61
N LEU A 124 -17.31 -1.02 20.57
CA LEU A 124 -18.70 -1.48 20.45
C LEU A 124 -19.06 -2.51 21.52
N ASP A 125 -18.15 -3.41 21.89
CA ASP A 125 -18.38 -4.39 22.95
C ASP A 125 -18.55 -3.69 24.32
N VAL A 126 -17.77 -2.64 24.56
CA VAL A 126 -17.88 -1.82 25.79
C VAL A 126 -19.20 -1.02 25.85
N VAL A 127 -19.72 -0.56 24.71
CA VAL A 127 -20.91 0.32 24.63
C VAL A 127 -22.22 -0.45 24.47
N LEU A 128 -22.24 -1.48 23.60
CA LEU A 128 -23.45 -2.21 23.19
C LEU A 128 -23.46 -3.68 23.66
N GLY A 129 -22.35 -4.18 24.20
CA GLY A 129 -22.17 -5.59 24.53
C GLY A 129 -21.75 -6.46 23.33
N ARG A 130 -21.43 -7.73 23.60
CA ARG A 130 -20.75 -8.64 22.66
C ARG A 130 -21.48 -8.88 21.36
N TRP A 131 -22.75 -9.27 21.42
CA TRP A 131 -23.47 -9.72 20.23
C TRP A 131 -23.67 -8.60 19.20
N PRO A 132 -24.19 -7.40 19.58
CA PRO A 132 -24.27 -6.28 18.64
C PRO A 132 -22.91 -5.86 18.09
N ALA A 133 -21.87 -5.84 18.93
CA ALA A 133 -20.52 -5.46 18.53
C ALA A 133 -19.94 -6.38 17.44
N VAL A 134 -20.13 -7.69 17.58
CA VAL A 134 -19.65 -8.68 16.59
C VAL A 134 -20.36 -8.52 15.27
N TRP A 135 -21.69 -8.36 15.26
CA TRP A 135 -22.45 -8.21 14.00
C TRP A 135 -22.10 -6.92 13.26
N ILE A 136 -22.04 -5.80 13.97
CA ILE A 136 -21.71 -4.49 13.37
C ILE A 136 -20.27 -4.50 12.86
N THR A 137 -19.32 -4.94 13.68
CA THR A 137 -17.91 -4.99 13.29
C THR A 137 -17.69 -5.97 12.14
N GLY A 138 -18.28 -7.16 12.22
CA GLY A 138 -18.21 -8.18 11.18
C GLY A 138 -18.78 -7.69 9.85
N GLY A 139 -19.94 -7.04 9.87
CA GLY A 139 -20.56 -6.44 8.69
C GLY A 139 -19.68 -5.34 8.07
N LEU A 140 -19.11 -4.47 8.89
CA LEU A 140 -18.22 -3.41 8.41
C LEU A 140 -16.91 -3.97 7.85
N VAL A 141 -16.31 -4.96 8.51
CA VAL A 141 -15.10 -5.66 8.02
C VAL A 141 -15.39 -6.40 6.72
N ALA A 142 -16.56 -7.03 6.59
CA ALA A 142 -16.97 -7.69 5.36
C ALA A 142 -17.19 -6.67 4.23
N TRP A 143 -17.83 -5.54 4.51
CA TRP A 143 -18.02 -4.45 3.55
C TRP A 143 -16.68 -3.89 3.05
N PHE A 144 -15.78 -3.51 3.97
CA PHE A 144 -14.44 -3.06 3.61
C PHE A 144 -13.64 -4.15 2.91
N GLY A 145 -13.75 -5.40 3.36
CA GLY A 145 -13.13 -6.56 2.73
C GLY A 145 -13.59 -6.73 1.29
N PHE A 146 -14.89 -6.63 1.05
CA PHE A 146 -15.47 -6.71 -0.28
C PHE A 146 -14.87 -5.65 -1.20
N TRP A 147 -14.88 -4.37 -0.80
CA TRP A 147 -14.27 -3.31 -1.60
C TRP A 147 -12.75 -3.47 -1.79
N TRP A 148 -12.06 -3.92 -0.73
CA TRP A 148 -10.61 -4.13 -0.75
C TRP A 148 -10.17 -5.35 -1.57
N PHE A 149 -10.99 -6.40 -1.68
CA PHE A 149 -10.69 -7.59 -2.49
C PHE A 149 -11.26 -7.47 -3.91
N ALA A 150 -12.42 -6.85 -4.08
CA ALA A 150 -13.02 -6.61 -5.38
C ALA A 150 -12.10 -5.75 -6.26
N LEU A 151 -11.52 -4.68 -5.72
CA LEU A 151 -10.65 -3.76 -6.46
C LEU A 151 -9.39 -4.44 -7.05
N PRO A 152 -8.53 -5.14 -6.27
CA PRO A 152 -7.35 -5.82 -6.81
C PRO A 152 -7.71 -7.00 -7.71
N LEU A 153 -8.80 -7.74 -7.44
CA LEU A 153 -9.26 -8.82 -8.33
C LEU A 153 -9.76 -8.27 -9.67
N TYR A 154 -10.43 -7.13 -9.66
CA TYR A 154 -10.91 -6.44 -10.86
C TYR A 154 -9.75 -5.87 -11.69
N LEU A 155 -8.77 -5.24 -11.03
CA LEU A 155 -7.55 -4.72 -11.66
C LEU A 155 -6.68 -5.85 -12.23
N ARG A 156 -6.55 -6.98 -11.52
CA ARG A 156 -5.84 -8.18 -12.00
C ARG A 156 -6.53 -8.80 -13.21
N SER A 157 -7.86 -8.78 -13.26
CA SER A 157 -8.64 -9.33 -14.39
C SER A 157 -8.58 -8.45 -15.64
N ARG A 158 -8.22 -7.16 -15.51
CA ARG A 158 -8.10 -6.20 -16.62
C ARG A 158 -6.68 -6.00 -17.14
N SER A 159 -5.67 -6.68 -16.59
CA SER A 159 -4.29 -6.57 -17.11
C SER A 159 -4.24 -7.14 -18.53
N PRO A 160 -4.01 -6.31 -19.57
CA PRO A 160 -3.91 -6.79 -20.94
C PRO A 160 -2.74 -7.78 -21.04
N ARG A 161 -2.96 -8.91 -21.71
CA ARG A 161 -1.90 -9.88 -22.00
C ARG A 161 -0.69 -9.14 -22.60
N PRO A 162 0.55 -9.47 -22.17
CA PRO A 162 1.75 -8.89 -22.77
C PRO A 162 1.64 -9.04 -24.30
N VAL A 163 1.68 -7.91 -25.02
CA VAL A 163 1.68 -7.92 -26.48
C VAL A 163 2.89 -8.79 -26.90
N PRO A 164 2.69 -9.88 -27.65
CA PRO A 164 3.78 -10.74 -28.06
C PRO A 164 4.83 -9.90 -28.79
N ASP A 165 6.09 -10.11 -28.42
CA ASP A 165 7.32 -9.44 -28.89
C ASP A 165 7.62 -9.63 -30.40
N ARG A 166 6.59 -9.97 -31.19
CA ARG A 166 6.65 -10.14 -32.64
C ARG A 166 6.65 -8.79 -33.38
N LEU A 167 6.11 -7.73 -32.79
CA LEU A 167 6.08 -6.39 -33.42
C LEU A 167 7.40 -5.62 -33.31
N ALA A 168 8.30 -5.98 -32.38
CA ALA A 168 9.61 -5.34 -32.22
C ALA A 168 10.68 -5.89 -33.18
N ARG A 169 10.47 -7.07 -33.79
CA ARG A 169 11.40 -7.67 -34.76
C ARG A 169 11.22 -7.17 -36.19
N ASP A 170 10.05 -6.63 -36.53
CA ASP A 170 9.75 -6.16 -37.90
C ASP A 170 10.19 -4.71 -38.16
N VAL A 171 10.67 -3.99 -37.13
CA VAL A 171 11.35 -2.70 -37.30
C VAL A 171 12.85 -2.92 -37.44
N ARG A 172 13.27 -3.70 -38.44
CA ARG A 172 14.62 -3.54 -38.98
C ARG A 172 14.61 -2.33 -39.92
N PRO A 173 15.61 -1.43 -39.85
CA PRO A 173 15.72 -0.36 -40.84
C PRO A 173 15.88 -0.98 -42.23
N ARG A 174 15.01 -0.62 -43.18
CA ARG A 174 15.16 -0.97 -44.60
C ARG A 174 16.51 -0.44 -45.10
N PRO A 175 17.44 -1.28 -45.58
CA PRO A 175 18.77 -0.85 -46.04
C PRO A 175 18.77 -0.22 -47.45
N ASP A 176 17.77 0.58 -47.84
CA ASP A 176 17.55 0.82 -49.29
C ASP A 176 17.42 2.30 -49.67
N ALA A 177 18.26 3.19 -49.11
CA ALA A 177 18.31 4.59 -49.53
C ALA A 177 19.72 5.15 -49.78
N GLN A 178 20.75 4.30 -49.89
CA GLN A 178 22.12 4.73 -50.24
C GLN A 178 22.51 4.47 -51.72
N LEU A 179 21.58 4.06 -52.59
CA LEU A 179 21.86 3.77 -54.01
C LEU A 179 21.22 4.75 -55.02
N ARG A 180 21.05 6.03 -54.66
CA ARG A 180 20.67 7.08 -55.64
C ARG A 180 21.55 8.33 -55.55
N GLN A 181 22.86 8.15 -55.44
CA GLN A 181 23.84 9.24 -55.56
C GLN A 181 24.90 9.06 -56.66
N HIS A 182 24.74 8.09 -57.56
CA HIS A 182 25.58 7.99 -58.76
C HIS A 182 24.73 7.62 -59.97
N VAL A 183 24.24 8.63 -60.70
CA VAL A 183 24.39 8.88 -62.16
C VAL A 183 23.93 10.31 -62.42
#